data_AF-X1EWE5-F1
#
_entry.id   AF-X1EWE5-F1
#
_cell.length_a   1.000
_cell.length_b   1.000
_cell.length_c   1.000
_cell.angle_alpha   90.00
_cell.angle_beta   90.00
_cell.angle_gamma   90.00
#
_symmetry.space_group_name_H-M   'P 1'
#
loop_
_entity.id
_entity.type
_entity.pdbx_description
1 polymer ?
#
loop_
_entity_poly.entity_id
_entity_poly.type
_entity_poly.pdbx_seq_one_letter_code
_entity_poly.pdbx_strand_id
1 'polypeptide(L)'
;MDDLMLFDKILGNSNIKNISWKNEIEKWLLYVNNKGELDRFIPRLTKMDSRKINEALAEISSAYLLESILNLKVIGWEVPTNSDKNVDFTIDLNSEEVYCEVKSPSWTSELSKKEKLGIRKDQGKYIKNEARWFGHWVNIRYAIKKAYPSILSNNIKSSI
;
A
#
# COMPACT_ATOMS: atom_id res chain seq x y z
N MET A 1 -5.62 -33.79 -2.25
CA MET A 1 -5.72 -32.82 -1.15
C MET A 1 -5.38 -31.50 -1.81
N ASP A 2 -6.41 -30.72 -2.16
CA ASP A 2 -6.19 -29.47 -2.88
C ASP A 2 -5.35 -28.54 -2.00
N ASP A 3 -4.20 -28.14 -2.51
CA ASP A 3 -3.28 -27.29 -1.78
C ASP A 3 -3.96 -25.92 -1.63
N LEU A 4 -4.41 -25.62 -0.41
CA LEU A 4 -5.17 -24.40 -0.15
C LEU A 4 -4.28 -23.19 -0.44
N MET A 5 -4.75 -22.28 -1.29
CA MET A 5 -4.05 -21.05 -1.67
C MET A 5 -3.62 -20.27 -0.42
N LEU A 6 -2.49 -19.55 -0.52
CA LEU A 6 -2.00 -18.73 0.59
C LEU A 6 -3.00 -17.62 0.95
N PHE A 7 -3.71 -17.09 -0.05
CA PHE A 7 -4.84 -16.19 0.11
C PHE A 7 -5.88 -16.77 1.05
N ASP A 8 -6.36 -18.00 0.84
CA ASP A 8 -7.44 -18.54 1.66
C ASP A 8 -6.96 -18.83 3.08
N LYS A 9 -5.67 -19.18 3.27
CA LYS A 9 -5.05 -19.35 4.59
C LYS A 9 -5.00 -18.04 5.39
N ILE A 10 -4.73 -16.90 4.74
CA ILE A 10 -4.48 -15.61 5.43
C ILE A 10 -5.71 -14.71 5.42
N LEU A 11 -6.39 -14.62 4.28
CA LEU A 11 -7.47 -13.69 3.96
C LEU A 11 -8.80 -14.40 3.70
N GLY A 12 -8.93 -15.69 4.00
CA GLY A 12 -10.17 -16.46 3.79
C GLY A 12 -11.40 -15.87 4.50
N ASN A 13 -11.19 -15.17 5.63
CA ASN A 13 -12.25 -14.48 6.38
C ASN A 13 -12.48 -13.02 5.95
N SER A 14 -11.77 -12.54 4.92
CA SER A 14 -11.92 -11.18 4.42
C SER A 14 -13.20 -11.02 3.57
N ASN A 15 -13.61 -9.77 3.35
CA ASN A 15 -14.74 -9.46 2.46
C ASN A 15 -14.41 -9.55 0.95
N ILE A 16 -13.21 -10.04 0.59
CA ILE A 16 -12.74 -10.11 -0.79
C ILE A 16 -13.29 -11.39 -1.45
N LYS A 17 -14.31 -11.22 -2.30
CA LYS A 17 -15.01 -12.33 -2.96
C LYS A 17 -14.70 -12.48 -4.46
N ASN A 18 -14.11 -11.46 -5.09
CA ASN A 18 -13.83 -11.48 -6.52
C ASN A 18 -12.64 -12.42 -6.83
N ILE A 19 -12.87 -13.45 -7.65
CA ILE A 19 -11.86 -14.48 -7.99
C ILE A 19 -10.63 -13.90 -8.68
N SER A 20 -10.79 -12.98 -9.64
CA SER A 20 -9.64 -12.34 -10.29
C SER A 20 -8.78 -11.59 -9.27
N TRP A 21 -9.42 -10.97 -8.28
CA TRP A 21 -8.73 -10.23 -7.23
C TRP A 21 -8.05 -11.16 -6.22
N LYS A 22 -8.66 -12.31 -5.90
CA LYS A 22 -8.00 -13.37 -5.13
C LYS A 22 -6.72 -13.83 -5.82
N ASN A 23 -6.77 -14.09 -7.12
CA ASN A 23 -5.61 -14.56 -7.89
C ASN A 23 -4.48 -13.52 -7.96
N GLU A 24 -4.81 -12.23 -8.08
CA GLU A 24 -3.78 -11.17 -8.02
C GLU A 24 -3.16 -11.07 -6.64
N ILE A 25 -3.97 -11.10 -5.58
CA ILE A 25 -3.45 -11.07 -4.20
C ILE A 25 -2.61 -12.31 -3.90
N GLU A 26 -2.97 -13.49 -4.43
CA GLU A 26 -2.15 -14.69 -4.29
C GLU A 26 -0.73 -14.47 -4.83
N LYS A 27 -0.59 -13.86 -6.01
CA LYS A 27 0.74 -13.54 -6.57
C LYS A 27 1.54 -12.65 -5.63
N TRP A 28 0.89 -11.65 -5.03
CA TRP A 28 1.51 -10.73 -4.08
C TRP A 28 1.94 -11.43 -2.80
N LEU A 29 1.09 -12.31 -2.25
CA LEU A 29 1.40 -13.08 -1.04
C LEU A 29 2.54 -14.08 -1.29
N LEU A 30 2.52 -14.78 -2.43
CA LEU A 30 3.61 -15.68 -2.83
C LEU A 30 4.92 -14.91 -3.03
N TYR A 31 4.86 -13.70 -3.60
CA TYR A 31 6.03 -12.84 -3.75
C TYR A 31 6.71 -12.52 -2.40
N VAL A 32 5.97 -12.01 -1.41
CA VAL A 32 6.58 -11.73 -0.08
C VAL A 32 6.93 -12.99 0.69
N ASN A 33 6.21 -14.09 0.49
CA ASN A 33 6.57 -15.39 1.06
C ASN A 33 7.92 -15.88 0.53
N ASN A 34 8.15 -15.80 -0.78
CA ASN A 34 9.41 -16.20 -1.41
C ASN A 34 10.58 -15.29 -1.00
N LYS A 35 10.30 -14.05 -0.59
CA LYS A 35 11.30 -13.11 -0.03
C LYS A 35 11.56 -13.35 1.47
N GLY A 36 10.80 -14.22 2.12
CA GLY A 36 10.89 -14.46 3.57
C GLY A 36 10.27 -13.37 4.44
N GLU A 37 9.40 -12.53 3.87
CA GLU A 37 8.85 -11.32 4.52
C GLU A 37 7.37 -11.46 4.87
N LEU A 38 6.73 -12.59 4.58
CA LEU A 38 5.31 -12.79 4.80
C LEU A 38 4.88 -12.54 6.26
N ASP A 39 5.66 -13.03 7.22
CA ASP A 39 5.35 -12.92 8.65
C ASP A 39 5.23 -11.47 9.12
N ARG A 40 5.95 -10.53 8.49
CA ARG A 40 5.81 -9.08 8.74
C ARG A 40 4.41 -8.58 8.42
N PHE A 41 3.80 -9.10 7.36
CA PHE A 41 2.50 -8.64 6.87
C PHE A 41 1.32 -9.34 7.54
N ILE A 42 1.49 -10.57 8.04
CA ILE A 42 0.42 -11.35 8.68
C ILE A 42 -0.36 -10.54 9.74
N PRO A 43 0.27 -9.81 10.68
CA PRO A 43 -0.46 -9.03 11.69
C PRO A 43 -1.33 -7.91 11.11
N ARG A 44 -1.04 -7.42 9.90
CA ARG A 44 -1.85 -6.40 9.21
C ARG A 44 -2.91 -7.04 8.31
N LEU A 45 -2.59 -8.17 7.67
CA LEU A 45 -3.47 -8.89 6.76
C LEU A 45 -4.58 -9.67 7.48
N THR A 46 -4.34 -10.14 8.70
CA THR A 46 -5.33 -10.92 9.47
C THR A 46 -6.25 -10.09 10.36
N LYS A 47 -6.09 -8.75 10.35
CA LYS A 47 -6.96 -7.85 11.14
C LYS A 47 -8.36 -7.78 10.57
N MET A 48 -9.36 -7.69 11.45
CA MET A 48 -10.75 -7.36 11.07
C MET A 48 -10.95 -5.88 10.66
N ASP A 49 -9.87 -5.18 10.29
CA ASP A 49 -9.89 -3.81 9.79
C ASP A 49 -9.53 -3.81 8.29
N SER A 50 -10.54 -3.62 7.43
CA SER A 50 -10.36 -3.60 5.98
C SER A 50 -9.38 -2.53 5.51
N ARG A 51 -9.25 -1.41 6.23
CA ARG A 51 -8.26 -0.39 5.91
C ARG A 51 -6.84 -0.90 6.13
N LYS A 52 -6.59 -1.62 7.23
CA LYS A 52 -5.27 -2.18 7.53
C LYS A 52 -4.87 -3.27 6.53
N ILE A 53 -5.83 -4.11 6.13
CA ILE A 53 -5.64 -5.08 5.06
C ILE A 53 -5.26 -4.35 3.75
N ASN A 54 -6.04 -3.33 3.36
CA ASN A 54 -5.80 -2.58 2.13
C ASN A 54 -4.46 -1.82 2.15
N GLU A 55 -4.04 -1.27 3.30
CA GLU A 55 -2.73 -0.65 3.48
C GLU A 55 -1.60 -1.67 3.22
N ALA A 56 -1.67 -2.86 3.84
CA ALA A 56 -0.68 -3.91 3.63
C ALA A 56 -0.67 -4.43 2.18
N LEU A 57 -1.82 -4.68 1.58
CA LEU A 57 -1.91 -5.09 0.18
C LEU A 57 -1.38 -4.03 -0.78
N ALA A 58 -1.60 -2.73 -0.50
CA ALA A 58 -1.05 -1.65 -1.31
C ALA A 58 0.49 -1.60 -1.24
N GLU A 59 1.06 -1.84 -0.07
CA GLU A 59 2.51 -1.92 0.12
C GLU A 59 3.12 -3.11 -0.64
N ILE A 60 2.57 -4.30 -0.45
CA ILE A 60 3.03 -5.52 -1.12
C ILE A 60 2.90 -5.39 -2.64
N SER A 61 1.75 -4.92 -3.15
CA SER A 61 1.52 -4.78 -4.58
C SER A 61 2.45 -3.74 -5.23
N SER A 62 2.80 -2.66 -4.51
CA SER A 62 3.75 -1.66 -4.98
C SER A 62 5.16 -2.25 -5.12
N ALA A 63 5.61 -2.99 -4.12
CA ALA A 63 6.90 -3.70 -4.16
C ALA A 63 6.93 -4.78 -5.26
N TYR A 64 5.86 -5.57 -5.38
CA TYR A 64 5.71 -6.57 -6.44
C TYR A 64 5.79 -5.94 -7.84
N LEU A 65 5.09 -4.82 -8.06
CA LEU A 65 5.14 -4.09 -9.33
C LEU A 65 6.57 -3.64 -9.65
N LEU A 66 7.24 -2.99 -8.69
CA LEU A 66 8.59 -2.47 -8.88
C LEU A 66 9.58 -3.61 -9.18
N GLU A 67 9.57 -4.68 -8.39
CA GLU A 67 10.54 -5.77 -8.55
C GLU A 67 10.20 -6.73 -9.67
N SER A 68 8.97 -7.26 -9.70
CA SER A 68 8.60 -8.36 -10.60
C SER A 68 8.22 -7.90 -12.01
N ILE A 69 7.77 -6.64 -12.18
CA ILE A 69 7.31 -6.11 -13.47
C ILE A 69 8.30 -5.10 -14.04
N LEU A 70 8.83 -4.22 -13.19
CA LEU A 70 9.75 -3.15 -13.61
C LEU A 70 11.23 -3.49 -13.40
N ASN A 71 11.54 -4.65 -12.82
CA ASN A 71 12.90 -5.13 -12.58
C ASN A 71 13.74 -4.18 -11.70
N LEU A 72 13.08 -3.48 -10.76
CA LEU A 72 13.69 -2.64 -9.73
C LEU A 72 13.71 -3.41 -8.41
N LYS A 73 14.89 -3.96 -8.08
CA LYS A 73 15.05 -4.89 -6.98
C LYS A 73 14.69 -4.24 -5.64
N VAL A 74 13.82 -4.89 -4.86
CA VAL A 74 13.54 -4.47 -3.47
C VAL A 74 14.64 -5.03 -2.57
N ILE A 75 15.30 -4.14 -1.84
CA ILE A 75 16.50 -4.44 -1.05
C ILE A 75 16.30 -4.31 0.47
N GLY A 76 15.21 -3.70 0.93
CA GLY A 76 14.90 -3.59 2.35
C GLY A 76 13.41 -3.32 2.62
N TRP A 77 12.96 -3.66 3.83
CA TRP A 77 11.59 -3.47 4.31
C TRP A 77 11.59 -2.82 5.70
N GLU A 78 10.66 -1.89 5.94
CA GLU A 78 10.61 -1.07 7.16
C GLU A 78 11.98 -0.50 7.53
N VAL A 79 12.69 0.04 6.54
CA VAL A 79 14.07 0.53 6.71
C VAL A 79 14.05 1.75 7.64
N PRO A 80 14.83 1.73 8.74
CA PRO A 80 14.95 2.87 9.63
C PRO A 80 15.45 4.10 8.89
N THR A 81 14.86 5.25 9.18
CA THR A 81 15.37 6.54 8.70
C THR A 81 16.07 7.28 9.83
N ASN A 82 16.67 8.44 9.52
CA ASN A 82 17.20 9.35 10.55
C ASN A 82 16.10 10.04 11.39
N SER A 83 14.82 9.73 11.14
CA SER A 83 13.70 10.09 12.02
C SER A 83 13.16 8.88 12.78
N ASP A 84 12.29 9.10 13.77
CA ASP A 84 11.56 8.04 14.50
C ASP A 84 10.51 7.29 13.63
N LYS A 85 10.73 7.22 12.31
CA LYS A 85 9.85 6.58 11.34
C LYS A 85 10.64 5.71 10.38
N ASN A 86 10.10 4.56 10.05
CA ASN A 86 10.65 3.69 9.03
C ASN A 86 9.98 4.00 7.69
N VAL A 87 10.72 3.89 6.59
CA VAL A 87 10.13 3.87 5.24
C VAL A 87 9.61 2.48 4.94
N ASP A 88 8.52 2.38 4.17
CA ASP A 88 7.84 1.10 3.95
C ASP A 88 8.79 0.06 3.30
N PHE A 89 9.53 0.45 2.25
CA PHE A 89 10.59 -0.38 1.66
C PHE A 89 11.59 0.46 0.87
N THR A 90 12.68 -0.17 0.42
CA THR A 90 13.70 0.45 -0.43
C THR A 90 14.00 -0.38 -1.67
N ILE A 91 14.38 0.29 -2.75
CA ILE A 91 14.77 -0.35 -4.02
C ILE A 91 16.20 0.04 -4.42
N ASP A 92 16.86 -0.84 -5.17
CA ASP A 92 18.11 -0.52 -5.88
C ASP A 92 17.78 0.09 -7.24
N LEU A 93 18.19 1.33 -7.44
CA LEU A 93 18.12 2.03 -8.72
C LEU A 93 19.53 2.50 -9.08
N ASN A 94 20.16 1.83 -10.05
CA ASN A 94 21.51 2.18 -10.52
C ASN A 94 22.56 2.20 -9.40
N SER A 95 22.53 1.23 -8.48
CA SER A 95 23.42 1.17 -7.30
C SER A 95 23.17 2.25 -6.25
N GLU A 96 22.03 2.96 -6.33
CA GLU A 96 21.56 3.86 -5.30
C GLU A 96 20.34 3.26 -4.58
N GLU A 97 20.34 3.35 -3.25
CA GLU A 97 19.18 3.00 -2.45
C GLU A 97 18.13 4.11 -2.54
N VAL A 98 16.93 3.77 -3.02
CA VAL A 98 15.81 4.70 -3.14
C VAL A 98 14.70 4.31 -2.16
N TYR A 99 14.31 5.27 -1.33
CA TYR A 99 13.25 5.10 -0.35
C TYR A 99 11.86 5.16 -0.98
N CYS A 100 11.03 4.18 -0.65
CA CYS A 100 9.68 4.06 -1.16
C CYS A 100 8.67 4.13 0.00
N GLU A 101 7.82 5.15 -0.05
CA GLU A 101 6.72 5.35 0.88
C GLU A 101 5.39 5.16 0.15
N VAL A 102 4.58 4.19 0.58
CA VAL A 102 3.30 3.88 -0.03
C VAL A 102 2.20 4.65 0.68
N LYS A 103 1.34 5.28 -0.13
CA LYS A 103 0.16 6.00 0.36
C LYS A 103 -1.04 5.55 -0.45
N SER A 104 -2.02 4.98 0.24
CA SER A 104 -3.29 4.49 -0.31
C SER A 104 -4.43 5.42 0.10
N PRO A 105 -4.57 6.61 -0.53
CA PRO A 105 -5.70 7.48 -0.22
C PRO A 105 -7.02 6.75 -0.51
N SER A 106 -7.88 6.66 0.50
CA SER A 106 -9.24 6.13 0.31
C SER A 106 -10.02 7.06 -0.62
N TRP A 107 -10.97 6.52 -1.38
CA TRP A 107 -11.89 7.33 -2.19
C TRP A 107 -12.66 8.35 -1.35
N THR A 108 -12.86 8.09 -0.06
CA THR A 108 -13.48 9.06 0.86
C THR A 108 -12.65 10.33 1.01
N SER A 109 -11.35 10.30 0.67
CA SER A 109 -10.51 11.49 0.60
C SER A 109 -10.98 12.49 -0.48
N GLU A 110 -11.59 11.99 -1.56
CA GLU A 110 -12.17 12.77 -2.67
C GLU A 110 -13.47 13.50 -2.28
N LEU A 111 -14.07 13.15 -1.13
CA LEU A 111 -15.28 13.79 -0.64
C LEU A 111 -15.02 15.20 -0.10
N SER A 112 -15.93 16.12 -0.41
CA SER A 112 -16.00 17.44 0.21
C SER A 112 -16.22 17.34 1.72
N LYS A 113 -15.92 18.41 2.46
CA LYS A 113 -16.16 18.46 3.91
C LYS A 113 -17.63 18.16 4.27
N LYS A 114 -18.58 18.69 3.48
CA LYS A 114 -20.02 18.45 3.67
C LYS A 114 -20.39 16.99 3.46
N GLU A 115 -19.85 16.35 2.42
CA GLU A 115 -20.12 14.93 2.14
C GLU A 115 -19.52 14.00 3.19
N LYS A 116 -18.35 14.34 3.75
CA LYS A 116 -17.72 13.58 4.84
C LYS A 116 -18.55 13.60 6.13
N LEU A 117 -19.32 14.65 6.37
CA LEU A 117 -20.22 14.78 7.51
C LEU A 117 -21.57 14.08 7.29
N GLY A 118 -21.93 13.80 6.04
CA GLY A 118 -23.17 13.11 5.67
C GLY A 118 -23.00 11.61 5.45
N ILE A 119 -24.05 11.00 4.88
CA ILE A 119 -24.12 9.56 4.58
C ILE A 119 -23.28 9.16 3.35
N ARG A 120 -22.73 10.13 2.60
CA ARG A 120 -22.10 9.85 1.30
C ARG A 120 -20.91 8.91 1.45
N LYS A 121 -20.12 9.04 2.51
CA LYS A 121 -18.97 8.18 2.83
C LYS A 121 -19.34 6.68 2.97
N ASP A 122 -20.60 6.38 3.27
CA ASP A 122 -21.09 5.01 3.51
C ASP A 122 -21.70 4.39 2.24
N GLN A 123 -21.97 5.18 1.19
CA GLN A 123 -22.65 4.74 -0.03
C GLN A 123 -21.73 4.11 -1.10
N GLY A 124 -20.44 3.92 -0.79
CA GLY A 124 -19.45 3.40 -1.73
C GLY A 124 -18.98 4.41 -2.79
N LYS A 125 -17.86 4.15 -3.47
CA LYS A 125 -17.28 5.12 -4.41
C LYS A 125 -18.20 5.42 -5.60
N TYR A 126 -18.75 4.38 -6.22
CA TYR A 126 -19.51 4.49 -7.46
C TYR A 126 -21.02 4.35 -7.18
N ILE A 127 -21.77 5.41 -7.48
CA ILE A 127 -23.23 5.43 -7.42
C ILE A 127 -23.75 5.55 -8.85
N LYS A 128 -24.81 4.79 -9.18
CA LYS A 128 -25.45 4.86 -10.50
C LYS A 128 -25.85 6.31 -10.81
N ASN A 129 -25.49 6.78 -12.00
CA ASN A 129 -25.76 8.13 -12.51
C ASN A 129 -25.09 9.29 -11.74
N GLU A 130 -24.10 9.02 -10.89
CA GLU A 130 -23.31 10.06 -10.25
C GLU A 130 -22.11 10.45 -11.12
N ALA A 131 -22.05 11.71 -11.55
CA ALA A 131 -20.90 12.27 -12.25
C ALA A 131 -20.02 13.04 -11.25
N ARG A 132 -18.71 12.78 -11.28
CA ARG A 132 -17.73 13.43 -10.39
C ARG A 132 -16.50 13.88 -11.18
N TRP A 133 -16.06 15.09 -10.89
CA TRP A 133 -14.74 15.57 -11.28
C TRP A 133 -13.72 15.11 -10.24
N PHE A 134 -12.65 14.48 -10.67
CA PHE A 134 -11.60 14.00 -9.78
C PHE A 134 -10.23 14.44 -10.31
N GLY A 135 -9.48 15.14 -9.47
CA GLY A 135 -8.14 15.61 -9.81
C GLY A 135 -7.09 14.59 -9.39
N HIS A 136 -6.68 13.70 -10.29
CA HIS A 136 -5.59 12.74 -10.03
C HIS A 136 -4.34 13.40 -9.42
N TRP A 137 -4.01 14.60 -9.92
CA TRP A 137 -2.93 15.45 -9.41
C TRP A 137 -3.03 15.75 -7.90
N VAL A 138 -4.24 15.91 -7.36
CA VAL A 138 -4.44 16.21 -5.94
C VAL A 138 -4.00 15.04 -5.08
N ASN A 139 -4.28 13.81 -5.50
CA ASN A 139 -3.86 12.59 -4.79
C ASN A 139 -2.33 12.41 -4.86
N ILE A 140 -1.72 12.72 -6.01
CA ILE A 140 -0.26 12.71 -6.17
C ILE A 140 0.39 13.74 -5.24
N ARG A 141 -0.09 15.00 -5.25
CA ARG A 141 0.38 16.04 -4.32
C ARG A 141 0.21 15.63 -2.86
N TYR A 142 -0.91 15.00 -2.52
CA TYR A 142 -1.17 14.52 -1.17
C TYR A 142 -0.16 13.45 -0.76
N ALA A 143 0.08 12.46 -1.62
CA ALA A 143 1.07 11.41 -1.37
C ALA A 143 2.46 12.01 -1.16
N ILE A 144 2.89 12.91 -2.05
CA ILE A 144 4.16 13.62 -1.93
C ILE A 144 4.22 14.38 -0.60
N LYS A 145 3.23 15.22 -0.29
CA LYS A 145 3.19 16.02 0.96
C LYS A 145 3.25 15.14 2.22
N LYS A 146 2.68 13.93 2.18
CA LYS A 146 2.66 13.00 3.32
C LYS A 146 3.95 12.19 3.44
N ALA A 147 4.58 11.84 2.32
CA ALA A 147 5.86 11.14 2.30
C ALA A 147 7.03 12.08 2.63
N TYR A 148 6.94 13.35 2.20
CA TYR A 148 8.02 14.33 2.30
C TYR A 148 8.67 14.43 3.70
N PRO A 149 7.92 14.47 4.84
CA PRO A 149 8.52 14.52 6.16
C PRO A 149 9.30 13.25 6.55
N SER A 150 8.90 12.08 6.05
CA SER A 150 9.61 10.81 6.30
C SER A 150 10.91 10.73 5.47
N ILE A 151 10.97 11.46 4.35
CA ILE A 151 12.10 11.44 3.41
C ILE A 151 13.12 12.54 3.74
N LEU A 152 12.68 13.77 4.02
CA LEU A 152 13.58 14.92 4.24
C LEU A 152 14.33 14.89 5.58
N SER A 153 13.83 14.19 6.59
CA SER A 153 14.58 13.95 7.82
C SER A 153 15.93 13.26 7.57
N ASN A 154 16.13 12.68 6.38
CA ASN A 154 17.39 12.08 5.96
C ASN A 154 18.44 13.08 5.45
N ASN A 155 18.06 14.30 5.06
CA ASN A 155 18.96 15.28 4.41
C ASN A 155 19.53 16.34 5.36
N ILE A 156 19.30 16.26 6.68
CA ILE A 156 19.87 17.20 7.66
C ILE A 156 20.97 16.51 8.47
N LYS A 157 22.01 16.02 7.80
CA LYS A 157 23.38 15.92 8.33
C LYS A 157 24.39 15.96 7.18
N SER A 158 24.45 17.09 6.48
CA SER A 158 25.70 17.57 5.90
C SER A 158 26.04 18.89 6.59
N SER A 159 27.21 18.90 7.24
CA SER A 159 27.92 20.08 7.76
C SER A 159 27.43 20.69 9.09
N ILE A 160 27.88 20.15 10.22
CA ILE A 160 28.65 20.88 11.26
C ILE A 160 29.71 19.93 11.82
#